data_AF-I3SZ43-F1
#
_entry.id   AF-I3SZ43-F1
#
_cell.length_a   1.000
_cell.length_b   1.000
_cell.length_c   1.000
_cell.angle_alpha   90.00
_cell.angle_beta   90.00
_cell.angle_gamma   90.00
#
_symmetry.space_group_name_H-M   'P 1'
#
loop_
_entity.id
_entity.type
_entity.pdbx_description
1 polymer ?
#
loop_
_entity_poly.entity_id
_entity_poly.type
_entity_poly.pdbx_seq_one_letter_code
_entity_poly.pdbx_strand_id
1 'polypeptide(L)'
;MNTLRSENVNAFILDLRDNSGGLFPEGIEIAKFWLDKGVIVYICDSRGIRDILDTDGSSALATSEPLAVLVNKGTASASEILAGALKDNKRAVLFGEPTFGKGKIQSVFELSDGSGLVVTVARYETPAHTDIDKVGVIPDHPLPTSFPKDEDAFCTCLQDPASSCHVNRVQLFPR
;
A
#
# COMPACT_ATOMS: atom_id res chain seq x y z
N MET A 1 -8.85 14.46 1.07
CA MET A 1 -10.00 13.53 0.93
C MET A 1 -11.33 14.25 0.99
N ASN A 2 -11.66 14.95 2.08
CA ASN A 2 -12.93 15.68 2.22
C ASN A 2 -13.22 16.68 1.07
N THR A 3 -12.20 17.40 0.60
CA THR A 3 -12.33 18.30 -0.57
C THR A 3 -12.81 17.54 -1.82
N LEU A 4 -12.11 16.48 -2.22
CA LEU A 4 -12.50 15.66 -3.38
C LEU A 4 -13.91 15.05 -3.21
N ARG A 5 -14.27 14.63 -2.00
CA ARG A 5 -15.62 14.11 -1.71
C ARG A 5 -16.68 15.20 -1.83
N SER A 6 -16.39 16.43 -1.41
CA SER A 6 -17.30 17.57 -1.61
C SER A 6 -17.51 17.94 -3.08
N GLU A 7 -16.56 17.57 -3.94
CA GLU A 7 -16.64 17.67 -5.40
C GLU A 7 -17.31 16.45 -6.06
N ASN A 8 -17.84 15.51 -5.27
CA ASN A 8 -18.54 14.30 -5.70
C ASN A 8 -17.70 13.37 -6.61
N VAL A 9 -16.42 13.18 -6.30
CA VAL A 9 -15.61 12.16 -6.98
C VAL A 9 -16.22 10.77 -6.81
N ASN A 10 -16.22 9.97 -7.87
CA ASN A 10 -16.85 8.65 -7.86
C ASN A 10 -15.90 7.51 -7.45
N ALA A 11 -14.59 7.76 -7.39
CA ALA A 11 -13.57 6.75 -7.10
C ALA A 11 -12.24 7.42 -6.73
N PHE A 12 -11.33 6.65 -6.12
CA PHE A 12 -9.99 7.07 -5.75
C PHE A 12 -8.92 6.19 -6.37
N ILE A 13 -7.79 6.81 -6.71
CA ILE A 13 -6.56 6.10 -7.06
C ILE A 13 -5.52 6.53 -6.03
N LEU A 14 -4.94 5.56 -5.34
CA LEU A 14 -3.81 5.77 -4.45
C LEU A 14 -2.54 5.33 -5.16
N ASP A 15 -1.74 6.30 -5.62
CA ASP A 15 -0.49 6.03 -6.29
C ASP A 15 0.67 5.89 -5.28
N LEU A 16 1.16 4.66 -5.11
CA LEU A 16 2.31 4.33 -4.26
C LEU A 16 3.55 3.99 -5.11
N ARG A 17 3.53 4.22 -6.43
CA ARG A 17 4.70 3.98 -7.29
C ARG A 17 5.85 4.88 -6.84
N ASP A 18 7.05 4.29 -6.78
CA ASP A 18 8.29 4.91 -6.29
C ASP A 18 8.24 5.44 -4.84
N ASN A 19 7.21 5.06 -4.07
CA ASN A 19 7.16 5.39 -2.66
C ASN A 19 7.99 4.38 -1.86
N SER A 20 9.23 4.75 -1.53
CA SER A 20 10.15 3.91 -0.76
C SER A 20 9.77 3.69 0.72
N GLY A 21 8.59 4.18 1.10
CA GLY A 21 8.04 4.12 2.43
C GLY A 21 8.39 5.35 3.25
N GLY A 22 8.42 5.16 4.56
CA GLY A 22 8.67 6.22 5.51
C GLY A 22 8.53 5.67 6.92
N LEU A 23 8.03 6.51 7.81
CA LEU A 23 7.74 6.12 9.18
C LEU A 23 6.61 5.07 9.19
N PHE A 24 6.82 4.02 9.98
CA PHE A 24 5.92 2.88 10.06
C PHE A 24 4.52 3.26 10.58
N PRO A 25 4.36 4.05 11.67
CA PRO A 25 3.05 4.45 12.18
C PRO A 25 2.17 5.15 11.13
N GLU A 26 2.77 5.96 10.27
CA GLU A 26 2.08 6.75 9.26
C GLU A 26 1.44 5.85 8.19
N GLY A 27 2.11 4.76 7.82
CA GLY A 27 1.52 3.74 6.94
C GLY A 27 0.27 3.10 7.55
N ILE A 28 0.29 2.87 8.87
CA ILE A 28 -0.86 2.33 9.61
C ILE A 28 -2.00 3.35 9.68
N GLU A 29 -1.70 4.60 10.02
CA GLU A 29 -2.71 5.65 10.11
C GLU A 29 -3.38 5.93 8.76
N ILE A 30 -2.62 5.93 7.67
CA ILE A 30 -3.21 6.07 6.33
C ILE A 30 -4.12 4.87 6.02
N ALA A 31 -3.75 3.64 6.40
CA ALA A 31 -4.59 2.46 6.18
C ALA A 31 -5.94 2.59 6.93
N LYS A 32 -5.95 3.17 8.12
CA LYS A 32 -7.17 3.40 8.91
C LYS A 32 -8.17 4.32 8.21
N PHE A 33 -7.72 5.27 7.38
CA PHE A 33 -8.63 6.15 6.63
C PHE A 33 -9.48 5.40 5.59
N TRP A 34 -9.01 4.25 5.13
CA TRP A 34 -9.61 3.48 4.05
C TRP A 34 -10.36 2.23 4.53
N LEU A 35 -10.24 1.84 5.79
CA LEU A 35 -10.80 0.60 6.33
C LEU A 35 -11.83 0.86 7.42
N ASP A 36 -13.03 0.29 7.28
CA ASP A 36 -14.07 0.31 8.32
C ASP A 36 -13.72 -0.62 9.49
N LYS A 37 -13.04 -1.72 9.22
CA LYS A 37 -12.51 -2.66 10.22
C LYS A 37 -11.53 -3.60 9.54
N GLY A 38 -10.50 -4.04 10.26
CA GLY A 38 -9.64 -5.11 9.79
C GLY A 38 -8.24 -5.05 10.35
N VAL A 39 -7.51 -6.15 10.23
CA VAL A 39 -6.08 -6.17 10.55
C VAL A 39 -5.34 -5.42 9.46
N ILE A 40 -4.38 -4.60 9.84
CA ILE A 40 -3.51 -3.85 8.93
C ILE A 40 -2.21 -4.62 8.72
N VAL A 41 -1.57 -5.07 9.82
CA VAL A 41 -0.31 -5.80 9.76
C VAL A 41 -0.08 -6.65 11.00
N TYR A 42 0.59 -7.78 10.83
CA TYR A 42 1.16 -8.57 11.91
C TYR A 42 2.65 -8.27 12.03
N ILE A 43 3.12 -8.09 13.26
CA ILE A 43 4.56 -8.04 13.56
C ILE A 43 4.97 -9.37 14.14
N CYS A 44 5.84 -10.09 13.45
CA CYS A 44 6.28 -11.42 13.82
C CYS A 44 7.76 -11.43 14.23
N ASP A 45 8.07 -12.02 15.39
CA ASP A 45 9.43 -12.27 15.86
C ASP A 45 9.76 -13.78 15.81
N SER A 46 10.87 -14.20 16.42
CA SER A 46 11.30 -15.61 16.44
C SER A 46 10.38 -16.53 17.27
N ARG A 47 9.46 -15.98 18.06
CA ARG A 47 8.50 -16.70 18.91
C ARG A 47 7.08 -16.72 18.33
N GLY A 48 6.86 -16.09 17.18
CA GLY A 48 5.56 -16.02 16.50
C GLY A 48 5.06 -14.58 16.34
N ILE A 49 3.73 -14.40 16.30
CA ILE A 49 3.10 -13.09 16.24
C ILE A 49 3.35 -12.36 17.57
N ARG A 50 4.06 -11.24 17.50
CA ARG A 50 4.36 -10.36 18.64
C ARG A 50 3.26 -9.32 18.83
N ASP A 51 2.88 -8.64 17.75
CA ASP A 51 1.87 -7.59 17.76
C ASP A 51 0.91 -7.76 16.57
N ILE A 52 -0.34 -7.33 16.78
CA ILE A 52 -1.36 -7.20 15.74
C ILE A 52 -1.78 -5.73 15.73
N LEU A 53 -1.63 -5.07 14.58
CA LEU A 53 -2.14 -3.71 14.40
C LEU A 53 -3.37 -3.77 13.51
N ASP A 54 -4.48 -3.24 14.00
CA ASP A 54 -5.78 -3.26 13.35
C ASP A 54 -6.49 -1.90 13.45
N THR A 55 -7.68 -1.85 12.87
CA THR A 55 -8.60 -0.71 12.97
C THR A 55 -10.02 -1.20 13.24
N ASP A 56 -10.75 -0.40 14.01
CA ASP A 56 -12.17 -0.55 14.30
C ASP A 56 -13.05 0.44 13.51
N GLY A 57 -12.44 1.22 12.60
CA GLY A 57 -13.12 2.21 11.76
C GLY A 57 -13.29 3.58 12.41
N SER A 58 -12.82 3.79 13.64
CA SER A 58 -12.91 5.09 14.33
C SER A 58 -12.26 6.25 13.57
N SER A 59 -11.30 5.95 12.70
CA SER A 59 -10.61 6.93 11.84
C SER A 59 -10.98 6.81 10.36
N ALA A 60 -12.02 6.05 10.01
CA ALA A 60 -12.47 5.85 8.63
C ALA A 60 -12.89 7.17 7.97
N LEU A 61 -12.41 7.44 6.76
CA LEU A 61 -12.70 8.66 6.00
C LEU A 61 -13.33 8.42 4.63
N ALA A 62 -12.87 7.41 3.89
CA ALA A 62 -13.42 7.04 2.58
C ALA A 62 -13.35 5.54 2.37
N THR A 63 -14.28 4.82 2.98
CA THR A 63 -14.31 3.36 2.99
C THR A 63 -15.24 2.78 1.92
N SER A 64 -16.18 3.58 1.44
CA SER A 64 -17.23 3.15 0.50
C SER A 64 -16.89 3.32 -0.98
N GLU A 65 -16.10 4.34 -1.32
CA GLU A 65 -15.82 4.68 -2.71
C GLU A 65 -14.82 3.66 -3.31
N PRO A 66 -14.98 3.25 -4.58
CA PRO A 66 -14.03 2.38 -5.26
C PRO A 66 -12.59 2.90 -5.14
N LEU A 67 -11.66 2.00 -4.85
CA LEU A 67 -10.25 2.32 -4.64
C LEU A 67 -9.36 1.39 -5.46
N ALA A 68 -8.50 1.97 -6.28
CA ALA A 68 -7.39 1.29 -6.92
C ALA A 68 -6.08 1.76 -6.28
N VAL A 69 -5.12 0.85 -6.10
CA VAL A 69 -3.78 1.19 -5.59
C VAL A 69 -2.76 0.88 -6.67
N LEU A 70 -1.94 1.86 -7.03
CA LEU A 70 -0.87 1.66 -8.02
C LEU A 70 0.45 1.39 -7.29
N VAL A 71 1.13 0.33 -7.68
CA VAL A 71 2.39 -0.10 -7.05
C VAL A 71 3.44 -0.46 -8.10
N ASN A 72 4.71 -0.37 -7.71
CA ASN A 72 5.81 -0.88 -8.53
C ASN A 72 6.98 -1.33 -7.65
N LYS A 73 8.09 -1.72 -8.28
CA LYS A 73 9.33 -2.11 -7.57
C LYS A 73 9.92 -1.03 -6.65
N GLY A 74 9.52 0.23 -6.79
CA GLY A 74 9.92 1.32 -5.90
C GLY A 74 9.03 1.48 -4.67
N THR A 75 7.87 0.81 -4.64
CA THR A 75 6.99 0.74 -3.46
C THR A 75 7.66 -0.13 -2.39
N ALA A 76 7.98 0.44 -1.23
CA ALA A 76 8.71 -0.28 -0.18
C ALA A 76 8.21 0.02 1.25
N SER A 77 8.51 -0.87 2.20
CA SER A 77 8.34 -0.64 3.65
C SER A 77 6.89 -0.30 4.04
N ALA A 78 6.65 0.84 4.70
CA ALA A 78 5.32 1.31 5.10
C ALA A 78 4.31 1.34 3.94
N SER A 79 4.75 1.61 2.71
CA SER A 79 3.87 1.59 1.54
C SER A 79 3.45 0.17 1.14
N GLU A 80 4.30 -0.83 1.38
CA GLU A 80 3.94 -2.25 1.17
C GLU A 80 2.96 -2.73 2.22
N ILE A 81 3.11 -2.28 3.47
CA ILE A 81 2.16 -2.56 4.54
C ILE A 81 0.78 -1.97 4.19
N LEU A 82 0.74 -0.71 3.76
CA LEU A 82 -0.50 -0.06 3.32
C LEU A 82 -1.13 -0.81 2.14
N ALA A 83 -0.34 -1.14 1.11
CA ALA A 83 -0.82 -1.89 -0.05
C ALA A 83 -1.38 -3.27 0.33
N GLY A 84 -0.64 -4.02 1.14
CA GLY A 84 -1.04 -5.35 1.64
C GLY A 84 -2.29 -5.29 2.51
N ALA A 85 -2.40 -4.31 3.40
CA ALA A 85 -3.58 -4.09 4.23
C ALA A 85 -4.83 -3.85 3.38
N LEU A 86 -4.74 -2.95 2.38
CA LEU A 86 -5.87 -2.64 1.51
C LEU A 86 -6.25 -3.82 0.61
N LYS A 87 -5.27 -4.56 0.10
CA LYS A 87 -5.48 -5.75 -0.73
C LYS A 87 -6.19 -6.85 0.06
N ASP A 88 -5.63 -7.26 1.19
CA ASP A 88 -6.06 -8.47 1.91
C ASP A 88 -7.39 -8.26 2.63
N ASN A 89 -7.71 -7.03 3.02
CA ASN A 89 -9.05 -6.67 3.51
C ASN A 89 -10.07 -6.49 2.37
N LYS A 90 -9.70 -6.78 1.12
CA LYS A 90 -10.55 -6.60 -0.08
C LYS A 90 -11.08 -5.17 -0.24
N ARG A 91 -10.31 -4.19 0.26
CA ARG A 91 -10.67 -2.78 0.20
C ARG A 91 -10.28 -2.16 -1.13
N ALA A 92 -9.17 -2.61 -1.72
CA ALA A 92 -8.67 -2.10 -2.98
C ALA A 92 -8.14 -3.21 -3.88
N VAL A 93 -8.14 -2.93 -5.18
CA VAL A 93 -7.45 -3.74 -6.18
C VAL A 93 -6.10 -3.10 -6.49
N LEU A 94 -5.04 -3.90 -6.47
CA LEU A 94 -3.68 -3.44 -6.71
C LEU A 94 -3.30 -3.62 -8.18
N PHE A 95 -2.71 -2.57 -8.76
CA PHE A 95 -2.30 -2.53 -10.14
C PHE A 95 -0.81 -2.19 -10.27
N GLY A 96 -0.09 -2.87 -11.16
CA GLY A 96 1.29 -2.52 -11.52
C GLY A 96 2.26 -3.68 -11.47
N GLU A 97 3.36 -3.53 -10.73
CA GLU A 97 4.43 -4.53 -10.62
C GLU A 97 4.60 -4.99 -9.16
N PRO A 98 5.17 -6.20 -8.91
CA PRO A 98 5.57 -6.61 -7.57
C PRO A 98 6.39 -5.52 -6.86
N THR A 99 6.09 -5.30 -5.58
CA THR A 99 6.77 -4.30 -4.76
C THR A 99 8.18 -4.75 -4.35
N PHE A 100 8.91 -3.88 -3.65
CA PHE A 100 10.33 -4.08 -3.35
C PHE A 100 10.64 -5.32 -2.49
N GLY A 101 9.78 -5.65 -1.52
CA GLY A 101 9.96 -6.74 -0.57
C GLY A 101 10.73 -6.36 0.69
N LYS A 102 10.53 -5.15 1.23
CA LYS A 102 11.18 -4.72 2.48
C LYS A 102 10.30 -5.09 3.68
N GLY A 103 10.32 -6.38 4.02
CA GLY A 103 9.48 -6.96 5.09
C GLY A 103 10.08 -6.94 6.50
N LYS A 104 11.26 -6.34 6.71
CA LYS A 104 12.00 -6.43 7.98
C LYS A 104 11.91 -5.16 8.82
N ILE A 105 11.77 -5.36 10.13
CA ILE A 105 11.84 -4.30 11.14
C ILE A 105 13.25 -4.24 11.70
N GLN A 106 13.86 -3.06 11.61
CA GLN A 106 15.16 -2.79 12.19
C GLN A 106 15.01 -1.85 13.39
N SER A 107 15.71 -2.18 14.48
CA SER A 107 15.83 -1.31 15.66
C SER A 107 17.26 -0.81 15.78
N VAL A 108 17.40 0.45 16.20
CA VAL A 108 18.70 1.09 16.46
C VAL A 108 18.98 0.99 17.96
N PHE A 109 20.14 0.48 18.31
CA PHE A 109 20.64 0.38 19.68
C PHE A 109 21.87 1.26 19.82
N GLU A 110 21.86 2.17 20.79
CA GLU A 110 23.02 3.01 21.11
C GLU A 110 24.03 2.21 21.93
N LEU A 111 25.31 2.31 21.57
CA LEU A 111 26.43 1.66 22.24
C LEU A 111 27.14 2.64 23.18
N SER A 112 27.91 2.10 24.13
CA SER A 112 28.55 2.89 25.19
C SER A 112 29.58 3.91 24.70
N ASP A 113 30.07 3.78 23.46
CA ASP A 113 30.99 4.70 22.81
C ASP A 113 30.29 5.76 21.94
N GLY A 114 28.95 5.80 21.96
CA GLY A 114 28.13 6.71 21.16
C GLY A 114 27.86 6.23 19.73
N SER A 115 28.34 5.05 19.35
CA SER A 115 28.00 4.43 18.06
C SER A 115 26.62 3.76 18.08
N GLY A 116 26.08 3.44 16.90
CA GLY A 116 24.76 2.82 16.73
C GLY A 116 24.84 1.45 16.09
N LEU A 117 24.12 0.47 16.65
CA LEU A 117 23.93 -0.86 16.09
C LEU A 117 22.51 -0.99 15.53
N VAL A 118 22.40 -1.37 14.25
CA VAL A 118 21.11 -1.64 13.61
C VAL A 118 20.88 -3.14 13.53
N VAL A 119 19.88 -3.64 14.25
CA VAL A 119 19.54 -5.07 14.29
C VAL A 119 18.17 -5.30 13.70
N THR A 120 18.03 -6.31 12.86
CA THR A 120 16.70 -6.79 12.43
C THR A 120 16.08 -7.58 13.57
N VAL A 121 14.94 -7.12 14.08
CA VAL A 121 14.31 -7.68 15.28
C VAL A 121 12.99 -8.40 15.00
N ALA A 122 12.36 -8.13 13.86
CA ALA A 122 11.07 -8.69 13.49
C ALA A 122 10.84 -8.60 11.97
N ARG A 123 9.74 -9.19 11.50
CA ARG A 123 9.22 -9.04 10.15
C ARG A 123 7.75 -8.65 10.16
N TYR A 124 7.28 -8.12 9.04
CA TYR A 124 5.87 -7.87 8.78
C TYR A 124 5.25 -9.04 8.03
N GLU A 125 4.03 -9.40 8.42
CA GLU A 125 3.15 -10.24 7.61
C GLU A 125 1.86 -9.46 7.31
N THR A 126 1.36 -9.58 6.08
CA THR A 126 0.10 -8.98 5.66
C THR A 126 -1.10 -9.64 6.37
N PRO A 127 -2.32 -9.08 6.30
CA PRO A 127 -3.50 -9.69 6.92
C PRO A 127 -3.79 -11.13 6.43
N ALA A 128 -3.38 -11.50 5.21
CA ALA A 128 -3.45 -12.86 4.70
C ALA A 128 -2.26 -13.75 5.11
N HIS A 129 -1.45 -13.34 6.10
CA HIS A 129 -0.22 -14.01 6.55
C HIS A 129 0.85 -14.18 5.47
N THR A 130 0.93 -13.24 4.53
CA THR A 130 2.01 -13.24 3.53
C THR A 130 3.25 -12.56 4.12
N ASP A 131 4.37 -13.29 4.19
CA ASP A 131 5.69 -12.69 4.45
C ASP A 131 6.17 -11.98 3.18
N ILE A 132 6.32 -10.67 3.27
CA ILE A 132 6.71 -9.83 2.13
C ILE A 132 8.23 -9.72 1.97
N ASP A 133 9.06 -10.23 2.88
CA ASP A 133 10.52 -10.11 2.78
C ASP A 133 11.04 -10.74 1.48
N LYS A 134 11.71 -9.93 0.65
CA LYS A 134 12.25 -10.28 -0.68
C LYS A 134 11.22 -10.69 -1.74
N VAL A 135 9.94 -10.78 -1.39
CA VAL A 135 8.85 -11.13 -2.31
C VAL A 135 8.06 -9.88 -2.70
N GLY A 136 7.78 -9.02 -1.74
CA GLY A 136 6.87 -7.88 -1.89
C GLY A 136 5.40 -8.30 -1.89
N VAL A 137 4.54 -7.31 -2.11
CA VAL A 137 3.11 -7.47 -2.37
C VAL A 137 2.92 -7.63 -3.87
N ILE A 138 2.26 -8.72 -4.27
CA ILE A 138 1.96 -8.99 -5.67
C ILE A 138 0.68 -8.25 -6.07
N PRO A 139 0.68 -7.41 -7.11
CA PRO A 139 -0.53 -6.74 -7.58
C PRO A 139 -1.54 -7.73 -8.15
N ASP A 140 -2.83 -7.38 -8.09
CA ASP A 140 -3.91 -8.19 -8.67
C ASP A 140 -3.88 -8.19 -10.20
N HIS A 141 -3.51 -7.05 -10.77
CA HIS A 141 -3.42 -6.86 -12.22
C HIS A 141 -2.14 -6.12 -12.61
N PRO A 142 -1.50 -6.50 -13.72
CA PRO A 142 -0.38 -5.72 -14.24
C PRO A 142 -0.87 -4.38 -14.80
N LEU A 143 0.02 -3.39 -14.84
CA LEU A 143 -0.14 -2.21 -15.69
C LEU A 143 0.88 -2.24 -16.84
N PRO A 144 0.60 -1.57 -17.96
CA PRO A 144 1.61 -1.31 -18.97
C PRO A 144 2.86 -0.68 -18.33
N THR A 145 4.06 -1.12 -18.69
CA THR A 145 5.31 -0.53 -18.18
C THR A 145 5.43 0.97 -18.53
N SER A 146 4.77 1.41 -19.59
CA SER A 146 4.65 2.80 -20.02
C SER A 146 3.54 3.59 -19.32
N PHE A 147 2.83 3.00 -18.35
CA PHE A 147 1.72 3.68 -17.68
C PHE A 147 2.26 4.91 -16.92
N PRO A 148 1.83 6.12 -17.30
CA PRO A 148 2.50 7.35 -16.91
C PRO A 148 2.26 7.70 -15.44
N LYS A 149 3.11 8.60 -14.94
CA LYS A 149 3.05 9.16 -13.59
C LYS A 149 2.63 10.63 -13.58
N ASP A 150 2.80 11.32 -14.70
CA ASP A 150 2.30 12.68 -14.89
C ASP A 150 0.79 12.67 -15.15
N GLU A 151 0.13 13.74 -14.71
CA GLU A 151 -1.33 13.87 -14.70
C GLU A 151 -1.93 13.83 -16.11
N ASP A 152 -1.33 14.54 -17.07
CA ASP A 152 -1.87 14.70 -18.42
C ASP A 152 -1.82 13.37 -19.20
N ALA A 153 -0.68 12.68 -19.20
CA ALA A 153 -0.58 11.39 -19.85
C ALA A 153 -1.43 10.34 -19.11
N PHE A 154 -1.54 10.42 -17.78
CA PHE A 154 -2.40 9.53 -17.00
C PHE A 154 -3.87 9.65 -17.42
N CYS A 155 -4.38 10.89 -17.50
CA CYS A 155 -5.73 11.15 -17.98
C CYS A 155 -5.92 10.64 -19.41
N THR A 156 -4.92 10.82 -20.27
CA THR A 156 -4.94 10.29 -21.64
C THR A 156 -5.10 8.76 -21.66
N CYS A 157 -4.35 8.02 -20.85
CA CYS A 157 -4.49 6.56 -20.76
C CYS A 157 -5.88 6.12 -20.29
N LEU A 158 -6.56 6.91 -19.46
CA LEU A 158 -7.91 6.58 -18.98
C LEU A 158 -9.01 6.89 -20.00
N GLN A 159 -8.79 7.88 -20.85
CA GLN A 159 -9.84 8.46 -21.71
C GLN A 159 -9.74 8.02 -23.17
N ASP A 160 -8.52 7.81 -23.68
CA ASP A 160 -8.27 7.49 -25.09
C ASP A 160 -8.07 5.98 -25.31
N PRO A 161 -9.03 5.27 -25.93
CA PRO A 161 -8.90 3.85 -26.24
C PRO A 161 -7.79 3.53 -27.25
N ALA A 162 -7.33 4.51 -28.03
CA ALA A 162 -6.24 4.34 -28.98
C ALA A 162 -4.85 4.45 -28.32
N SER A 163 -4.79 4.91 -27.06
CA SER A 163 -3.54 5.05 -26.35
C SER A 163 -2.92 3.68 -26.02
N SER A 164 -1.59 3.57 -26.15
CA SER A 164 -0.85 2.33 -25.88
C SER A 164 -0.87 1.91 -24.42
N CYS A 165 -1.19 2.84 -23.51
CA CYS A 165 -1.33 2.62 -22.08
C CYS A 165 -2.80 2.53 -21.64
N HIS A 166 -3.76 2.38 -22.59
CA HIS A 166 -5.17 2.49 -22.26
C HIS A 166 -5.61 1.50 -21.17
N VAL A 167 -6.24 2.03 -20.12
CA VAL A 167 -6.90 1.23 -19.08
C VAL A 167 -8.29 1.80 -18.84
N ASN A 168 -9.32 0.98 -19.07
CA ASN A 168 -10.70 1.40 -18.88
C ASN A 168 -11.02 1.51 -17.38
N ARG A 169 -11.80 2.53 -16.99
CA ARG A 169 -12.33 2.73 -15.63
C ARG A 169 -13.03 1.49 -15.04
N VAL A 170 -13.71 0.69 -15.87
CA VAL A 170 -14.35 -0.56 -15.41
C VAL A 170 -13.32 -1.59 -14.95
N GLN A 171 -12.13 -1.61 -15.56
CA GLN A 171 -11.04 -2.49 -15.16
C GLN A 171 -10.36 -2.01 -13.88
N LEU A 172 -10.21 -0.69 -13.70
CA LEU A 172 -9.61 -0.12 -12.49
C LEU A 172 -10.50 -0.24 -11.26
N PHE A 173 -11.81 -0.21 -11.45
CA PHE A 173 -12.80 -0.26 -10.38
C PHE A 173 -13.80 -1.39 -10.63
N PRO A 174 -13.35 -2.66 -10.57
CA PRO A 174 -14.27 -3.79 -10.67
C PRO A 174 -15.26 -3.73 -9.51
N ARG A 175 -16.54 -3.99 -9.79
CA ARG A 175 -17.61 -4.02 -8.79
C ARG A 175 -17.58 -5.29 -7.96
#